data_AF-A0A1Q6SNA6-F1
#
_entry.id   AF-A0A1Q6SNA6-F1
#
_cell.length_a   1.000
_cell.length_b   1.000
_cell.length_c   1.000
_cell.angle_alpha   90.00
_cell.angle_beta   90.00
_cell.angle_gamma   90.00
#
_symmetry.space_group_name_H-M   'P 1'
#
loop_
_entity.id
_entity.type
_entity.pdbx_description
1 polymer ?
#
loop_
_entity_poly.entity_id
_entity_poly.type
_entity_poly.pdbx_seq_one_letter_code
_entity_poly.pdbx_strand_id
1 'polypeptide(L)'
;MEITKVGVIGAGAIGAYFLWGMRELPREDICLIAKGERKERLIRNGIIINGERYDYPVKEPQEAGKVDLLLVATKYGALSSILKDAQAVVDFFAKTTCKCTFKPDIITEMWYKYAINISRNLPQAVLGVGVGAYDDSEHVEFISHRLWDEVDTVARAKGITISPYGFAHSPRKNAHLSTLQDLMAGRHTEIDMFAGAMVRMGRELGIPVPYCEYTFHAIKALEEKNDGKFNYQELKL
;
A
#
# COMPACT_ATOMS: atom_id res chain seq x y z
N MET A 1 -24.47 4.42 12.49
CA MET A 1 -24.99 4.66 11.14
C MET A 1 -24.93 3.33 10.41
N GLU A 2 -26.04 2.88 9.85
CA GLU A 2 -26.12 1.64 9.09
C GLU A 2 -25.77 1.95 7.63
N ILE A 3 -24.84 1.20 7.03
CA ILE A 3 -24.40 1.40 5.65
C ILE A 3 -25.29 0.53 4.77
N THR A 4 -26.11 1.16 3.95
CA THR A 4 -27.05 0.46 3.07
C THR A 4 -26.73 0.65 1.60
N LYS A 5 -26.07 1.73 1.18
CA LYS A 5 -25.61 1.94 -0.21
C LYS A 5 -24.11 2.15 -0.32
N VAL A 6 -23.46 1.45 -1.25
CA VAL A 6 -22.02 1.51 -1.45
C VAL A 6 -21.67 1.85 -2.90
N GLY A 7 -20.81 2.85 -3.11
CA GLY A 7 -20.18 3.11 -4.39
C GLY A 7 -18.75 2.54 -4.41
N VAL A 8 -18.30 2.00 -5.54
CA VAL A 8 -16.93 1.48 -5.70
C VAL A 8 -16.31 2.00 -6.99
N ILE A 9 -15.27 2.82 -6.85
CA ILE A 9 -14.38 3.25 -7.94
C ILE A 9 -13.15 2.35 -7.92
N GLY A 10 -12.86 1.69 -9.04
CA GLY A 10 -11.65 0.86 -9.15
C GLY A 10 -11.87 -0.58 -8.68
N ALA A 11 -12.68 -1.33 -9.43
CA ALA A 11 -12.88 -2.76 -9.15
C ALA A 11 -11.75 -3.62 -9.76
N GLY A 12 -10.52 -3.38 -9.30
CA GLY A 12 -9.35 -4.25 -9.50
C GLY A 12 -9.21 -5.24 -8.35
N ALA A 13 -8.00 -5.71 -8.03
CA ALA A 13 -7.79 -6.70 -6.96
C ALA A 13 -8.31 -6.24 -5.58
N ILE A 14 -7.92 -5.04 -5.13
CA ILE A 14 -8.38 -4.50 -3.83
C ILE A 14 -9.87 -4.17 -3.85
N GLY A 15 -10.37 -3.54 -4.94
CA GLY A 15 -11.80 -3.27 -5.08
C GLY A 15 -12.64 -4.56 -5.06
N ALA A 16 -12.18 -5.62 -5.73
CA ALA A 16 -12.80 -6.94 -5.73
C ALA A 16 -12.78 -7.59 -4.34
N TYR A 17 -11.69 -7.44 -3.57
CA TYR A 17 -11.64 -7.91 -2.19
C TYR A 17 -12.73 -7.27 -1.32
N PHE A 18 -12.90 -5.94 -1.43
CA PHE A 18 -13.97 -5.26 -0.70
C PHE A 18 -15.36 -5.70 -1.18
N LEU A 19 -15.58 -5.82 -2.49
CA LEU A 19 -16.85 -6.31 -3.05
C LEU A 19 -17.19 -7.71 -2.53
N TRP A 20 -16.19 -8.60 -2.44
CA TRP A 20 -16.35 -9.94 -1.88
C TRP A 20 -16.69 -9.93 -0.39
N GLY A 21 -16.04 -9.05 0.39
CA GLY A 21 -16.34 -8.86 1.80
C GLY A 21 -17.73 -8.28 2.06
N MET A 22 -18.31 -7.58 1.07
CA MET A 22 -19.65 -7.00 1.11
C MET A 22 -20.71 -7.84 0.38
N ARG A 23 -20.41 -9.10 0.01
CA ARG A 23 -21.31 -9.95 -0.80
C ARG A 23 -22.68 -10.24 -0.17
N GLU A 24 -22.79 -10.08 1.15
CA GLU A 24 -24.05 -10.27 1.89
C GLU A 24 -24.98 -9.05 1.77
N LEU A 25 -24.49 -7.90 1.30
CA LEU A 25 -25.35 -6.77 0.94
C LEU A 25 -26.05 -7.06 -0.40
N PRO A 26 -27.30 -6.57 -0.57
CA PRO A 26 -27.98 -6.64 -1.86
C PRO A 26 -27.12 -6.02 -2.97
N ARG A 27 -27.06 -6.67 -4.13
CA ARG A 27 -26.17 -6.23 -5.23
C ARG A 27 -26.61 -4.89 -5.81
N GLU A 28 -27.91 -4.64 -5.82
CA GLU A 28 -28.55 -3.39 -6.25
C GLU A 28 -28.11 -2.17 -5.41
N ASP A 29 -27.67 -2.42 -4.18
CA ASP A 29 -27.19 -1.42 -3.26
C ASP A 29 -25.69 -1.14 -3.38
N ILE A 30 -24.97 -1.97 -4.14
CA ILE A 30 -23.55 -1.79 -4.46
C ILE A 30 -23.41 -1.34 -5.92
N CYS A 31 -22.92 -0.13 -6.14
CA CYS A 31 -22.72 0.43 -7.47
C CYS A 31 -21.23 0.55 -7.83
N LEU A 32 -20.84 -0.01 -8.97
CA LEU A 32 -19.52 0.23 -9.56
C LEU A 32 -19.54 1.53 -10.36
N ILE A 33 -18.59 2.41 -10.09
CA ILE A 33 -18.49 3.70 -10.74
C ILE A 33 -17.36 3.66 -11.76
N ALA A 34 -17.70 3.76 -13.05
CA ALA A 34 -16.76 3.70 -14.16
C ALA A 34 -17.28 4.48 -15.38
N LYS A 35 -16.36 4.92 -16.25
CA LYS A 35 -16.63 5.63 -17.52
C LYS A 35 -16.03 4.88 -18.71
N GLY A 36 -16.57 5.11 -19.91
CA GLY A 36 -16.04 4.62 -21.19
C GLY A 36 -15.83 3.09 -21.26
N GLU A 37 -14.73 2.66 -21.88
CA GLU A 37 -14.40 1.23 -22.09
C GLU A 37 -14.42 0.40 -20.80
N ARG A 38 -14.05 1.01 -19.66
CA ARG A 38 -14.11 0.31 -18.36
C ARG A 38 -15.55 0.02 -17.93
N LYS A 39 -16.50 0.95 -18.13
CA LYS A 39 -17.93 0.74 -17.87
C LYS A 39 -18.45 -0.39 -18.74
N GLU A 40 -18.19 -0.34 -20.04
CA GLU A 40 -18.59 -1.38 -21.00
C GLU A 40 -18.04 -2.75 -20.62
N ARG A 41 -16.77 -2.84 -20.24
CA ARG A 41 -16.13 -4.09 -19.83
C ARG A 41 -16.75 -4.66 -18.55
N LEU A 42 -17.04 -3.82 -17.55
CA LEU A 42 -17.66 -4.26 -16.30
C LEU A 42 -19.10 -4.75 -16.52
N ILE A 43 -19.85 -4.08 -17.40
CA ILE A 43 -21.22 -4.52 -17.77
C ILE A 43 -21.16 -5.86 -18.52
N ARG A 44 -20.26 -5.98 -19.50
CA ARG A 44 -20.16 -7.18 -20.35
C ARG A 44 -19.69 -8.40 -19.58
N ASN A 45 -18.61 -8.25 -18.81
CA ASN A 45 -17.88 -9.36 -18.22
C ASN A 45 -18.21 -9.59 -16.74
N GLY A 46 -18.89 -8.64 -16.09
CA GLY A 46 -19.00 -8.61 -14.63
C GLY A 46 -17.62 -8.49 -13.97
N ILE A 47 -17.55 -8.89 -12.70
CA ILE A 47 -16.32 -9.02 -11.94
C ILE A 47 -16.12 -10.47 -11.56
N ILE A 48 -14.94 -11.01 -11.83
CA ILE A 48 -14.57 -12.36 -11.42
C ILE A 48 -13.85 -12.29 -10.08
N ILE A 49 -14.38 -12.96 -9.07
CA ILE A 49 -13.81 -13.08 -7.73
C ILE A 49 -13.77 -14.57 -7.38
N ASN A 50 -12.58 -15.10 -7.13
CA ASN A 50 -12.37 -16.53 -6.80
C ASN A 50 -13.03 -17.50 -7.80
N GLY A 51 -13.01 -17.15 -9.09
CA GLY A 51 -13.59 -17.96 -10.16
C GLY A 51 -15.10 -17.76 -10.39
N GLU A 52 -15.77 -17.02 -9.52
CA GLU A 52 -17.19 -16.72 -9.62
C GLU A 52 -17.45 -15.34 -10.21
N ARG A 53 -18.51 -15.21 -11.01
CA ARG A 53 -18.93 -13.95 -11.64
C ARG A 53 -19.92 -13.18 -10.74
N TYR A 54 -19.62 -11.91 -10.52
CA TYR A 54 -20.45 -10.95 -9.80
C TYR A 54 -20.82 -9.80 -10.72
N ASP A 55 -22.12 -9.61 -10.92
CA ASP A 55 -22.69 -8.51 -11.69
C ASP A 55 -23.26 -7.47 -10.72
N TYR A 56 -22.78 -6.24 -10.84
CA TYR A 56 -23.20 -5.09 -10.04
C TYR A 56 -23.68 -3.98 -10.98
N PRO A 57 -24.63 -3.13 -10.56
CA PRO A 57 -24.96 -1.91 -11.26
C PRO A 57 -23.71 -1.07 -11.56
N VAL A 58 -23.45 -0.80 -12.84
CA VAL A 58 -22.34 0.06 -13.28
C VAL A 58 -22.88 1.40 -13.72
N LYS A 59 -22.47 2.46 -13.05
CA LYS A 59 -22.92 3.84 -13.32
C LYS A 59 -21.75 4.74 -13.63
N GLU A 60 -21.99 5.76 -14.44
CA GLU A 60 -21.05 6.87 -14.52
C GLU A 60 -21.11 7.71 -13.24
N PRO A 61 -20.02 8.40 -12.87
CA PRO A 61 -19.95 9.31 -11.72
C PRO A 61 -21.15 10.23 -11.54
N GLN A 62 -21.70 10.80 -12.64
CA GLN A 62 -22.86 11.69 -12.59
C GLN A 62 -24.18 10.95 -12.29
N GLU A 63 -24.24 9.65 -12.55
CA GLU A 63 -25.40 8.79 -12.40
C GLU A 63 -25.40 8.05 -11.04
N ALA A 64 -24.25 7.99 -10.36
CA ALA A 64 -24.03 7.20 -9.15
C ALA A 64 -24.97 7.58 -7.98
N GLY A 65 -25.39 8.86 -7.93
CA GLY A 65 -26.26 9.38 -6.88
C GLY A 65 -25.59 9.42 -5.51
N LYS A 66 -26.40 9.52 -4.45
CA LYS A 66 -25.92 9.48 -3.06
C LYS A 66 -25.72 8.03 -2.62
N VAL A 67 -24.54 7.71 -2.09
CA VAL A 67 -24.23 6.44 -1.41
C VAL A 67 -24.10 6.69 0.10
N ASP A 68 -23.91 5.66 0.92
CA ASP A 68 -23.56 5.77 2.34
C ASP A 68 -22.04 5.56 2.56
N LEU A 69 -21.39 4.81 1.67
CA LEU A 69 -19.95 4.52 1.67
C LEU A 69 -19.41 4.57 0.22
N LEU A 70 -18.25 5.19 -0.01
CA LEU A 70 -17.60 5.23 -1.33
C LEU A 70 -16.16 4.68 -1.29
N LEU A 71 -15.94 3.49 -1.81
CA LEU A 71 -14.62 2.87 -1.87
C LEU A 71 -13.86 3.30 -3.13
N VAL A 72 -12.62 3.77 -2.96
CA VAL A 72 -11.74 4.14 -4.07
C VAL A 72 -10.50 3.24 -4.05
N ALA A 73 -10.38 2.36 -5.04
CA ALA A 73 -9.34 1.34 -5.15
C ALA A 73 -8.73 1.32 -6.57
N THR A 74 -8.11 2.42 -6.99
CA THR A 74 -7.51 2.56 -8.33
C THR A 74 -6.02 2.24 -8.35
N LYS A 75 -5.51 1.82 -9.51
CA LYS A 75 -4.06 1.69 -9.76
C LYS A 75 -3.45 3.09 -9.93
N TYR A 76 -2.18 3.25 -9.55
CA TYR A 76 -1.39 4.49 -9.63
C TYR A 76 -1.63 5.32 -10.91
N GLY A 77 -1.61 4.69 -12.08
CA GLY A 77 -1.77 5.40 -13.37
C GLY A 77 -3.16 5.99 -13.64
N ALA A 78 -4.18 5.65 -12.86
CA ALA A 78 -5.54 6.19 -12.97
C ALA A 78 -5.85 7.24 -11.89
N LEU A 79 -4.87 7.59 -11.07
CA LEU A 79 -5.06 8.49 -9.92
C LEU A 79 -5.32 9.93 -10.36
N SER A 80 -4.54 10.44 -11.32
CA SER A 80 -4.66 11.82 -11.82
C SER A 80 -6.04 12.12 -12.42
N SER A 81 -6.65 11.15 -13.10
CA SER A 81 -7.97 11.31 -13.72
C SER A 81 -9.12 11.32 -12.72
N ILE A 82 -8.94 10.72 -11.53
CA ILE A 82 -9.97 10.72 -10.47
C ILE A 82 -9.82 11.88 -9.48
N LEU A 83 -8.68 12.59 -9.44
CA LEU A 83 -8.43 13.67 -8.47
C LEU A 83 -9.52 14.77 -8.51
N LYS A 84 -10.05 15.08 -9.70
CA LYS A 84 -11.14 16.06 -9.85
C LYS A 84 -12.45 15.57 -9.23
N ASP A 85 -12.71 14.28 -9.29
CA ASP A 85 -13.89 13.64 -8.68
C ASP A 85 -13.67 13.36 -7.18
N ALA A 86 -12.40 13.26 -6.73
CA ALA A 86 -12.01 12.89 -5.38
C ALA A 86 -12.41 13.94 -4.31
N GLN A 87 -12.43 15.22 -4.64
CA GLN A 87 -12.90 16.25 -3.69
C GLN A 87 -14.40 16.06 -3.38
N ALA A 88 -15.22 15.77 -4.39
CA ALA A 88 -16.64 15.48 -4.19
C ALA A 88 -16.84 14.21 -3.33
N VAL A 89 -15.95 13.22 -3.48
CA VAL A 89 -15.92 12.02 -2.62
C VAL A 89 -15.59 12.39 -1.17
N VAL A 90 -14.58 13.25 -0.94
CA VAL A 90 -14.17 13.69 0.41
C VAL A 90 -15.28 14.48 1.10
N ASP A 91 -15.93 15.41 0.39
CA ASP A 91 -17.03 16.22 0.91
C ASP A 91 -18.25 15.37 1.31
N PHE A 92 -18.47 14.28 0.59
CA PHE A 92 -19.44 13.27 0.95
C PHE A 92 -19.05 12.55 2.26
N PHE A 93 -17.78 12.14 2.40
CA PHE A 93 -17.27 11.46 3.59
C PHE A 93 -17.25 12.31 4.86
N ALA A 94 -17.10 13.63 4.75
CA ALA A 94 -17.18 14.54 5.90
C ALA A 94 -18.53 14.46 6.65
N LYS A 95 -19.55 13.84 6.04
CA LYS A 95 -20.89 13.63 6.60
C LYS A 95 -21.05 12.24 7.24
N THR A 96 -20.00 11.41 7.29
CA THR A 96 -20.01 10.07 7.88
C THR A 96 -19.00 9.96 9.04
N THR A 97 -18.96 8.82 9.72
CA THR A 97 -17.95 8.54 10.76
C THR A 97 -16.58 8.20 10.20
N CYS A 98 -16.45 8.02 8.88
CA CYS A 98 -15.17 7.74 8.24
C CYS A 98 -14.33 9.02 8.15
N LYS A 99 -13.15 9.01 8.78
CA LYS A 99 -12.17 10.07 8.60
C LYS A 99 -11.63 10.00 7.18
N CYS A 100 -11.99 10.97 6.35
CA CYS A 100 -11.46 11.17 5.02
C CYS A 100 -10.80 12.55 4.96
N THR A 101 -9.64 12.64 4.32
CA THR A 101 -8.92 13.90 4.16
C THR A 101 -8.45 14.00 2.73
N PHE A 102 -8.86 15.06 2.04
CA PHE A 102 -8.32 15.38 0.73
C PHE A 102 -6.88 15.88 0.88
N LYS A 103 -5.98 15.30 0.10
CA LYS A 103 -4.60 15.78 -0.02
C LYS A 103 -4.38 16.21 -1.47
N PRO A 104 -4.23 17.52 -1.73
CA PRO A 104 -4.12 18.03 -3.10
C PRO A 104 -2.86 17.52 -3.80
N ASP A 105 -1.80 17.27 -3.03
CA ASP A 105 -0.55 16.67 -3.52
C ASP A 105 -0.43 15.22 -3.05
N ILE A 106 -1.06 14.32 -3.81
CA ILE A 106 -0.99 12.89 -3.53
C ILE A 106 0.41 12.32 -3.80
N ILE A 107 1.23 12.98 -4.63
CA ILE A 107 2.58 12.50 -4.94
C ILE A 107 3.46 12.64 -3.69
N THR A 108 3.40 13.77 -3.00
CA THR A 108 4.09 13.97 -1.71
C THR A 108 3.61 12.96 -0.65
N GLU A 109 2.30 12.71 -0.55
CA GLU A 109 1.76 11.73 0.40
C GLU A 109 2.18 10.29 0.06
N MET A 110 2.29 9.95 -1.22
CA MET A 110 2.82 8.66 -1.67
C MET A 110 4.28 8.50 -1.28
N TRP A 111 5.12 9.52 -1.48
CA TRP A 111 6.52 9.50 -1.05
C TRP A 111 6.66 9.41 0.46
N TYR A 112 5.82 10.12 1.21
CA TYR A 112 5.78 9.99 2.66
C TYR A 112 5.44 8.56 3.07
N LYS A 113 4.38 7.96 2.51
CA LYS A 113 4.02 6.57 2.82
C LYS A 113 5.10 5.57 2.39
N TYR A 114 5.75 5.83 1.27
CA TYR A 114 6.88 5.03 0.78
C TYR A 114 8.06 5.09 1.75
N ALA A 115 8.40 6.27 2.27
CA ALA A 115 9.40 6.46 3.31
C ALA A 115 9.05 5.67 4.58
N ILE A 116 7.79 5.66 5.01
CA ILE A 116 7.32 4.84 6.15
C ILE A 116 7.57 3.36 5.88
N ASN A 117 7.20 2.84 4.71
CA ASN A 117 7.40 1.42 4.41
C ASN A 117 8.89 1.06 4.42
N ILE A 118 9.75 1.93 3.88
CA ILE A 118 11.20 1.70 3.86
C ILE A 118 11.80 1.76 5.27
N SER A 119 11.51 2.81 6.04
CA SER A 119 12.10 2.99 7.38
C SER A 119 11.52 2.08 8.45
N ARG A 120 10.27 1.60 8.30
CA ARG A 120 9.56 0.80 9.32
C ARG A 120 9.35 -0.65 8.94
N ASN A 121 9.04 -1.00 7.69
CA ASN A 121 8.81 -2.42 7.37
C ASN A 121 10.14 -3.16 7.25
N LEU A 122 11.15 -2.53 6.64
CA LEU A 122 12.36 -3.25 6.24
C LEU A 122 13.31 -3.57 7.39
N PRO A 123 13.61 -2.67 8.35
CA PRO A 123 14.45 -3.03 9.51
C PRO A 123 13.80 -4.12 10.33
N GLN A 124 12.49 -4.02 10.53
CA GLN A 124 11.72 -5.04 11.21
C GLN A 124 11.86 -6.42 10.54
N ALA A 125 11.77 -6.47 9.21
CA ALA A 125 11.88 -7.70 8.43
C ALA A 125 13.28 -8.33 8.54
N VAL A 126 14.33 -7.52 8.46
CA VAL A 126 15.72 -7.99 8.59
C VAL A 126 16.00 -8.52 10.01
N LEU A 127 15.50 -7.83 11.04
CA LEU A 127 15.80 -8.13 12.43
C LEU A 127 14.85 -9.15 13.07
N GLY A 128 13.69 -9.41 12.47
CA GLY A 128 12.70 -10.36 13.00
C GLY A 128 12.05 -9.89 14.31
N VAL A 129 11.84 -8.58 14.47
CA VAL A 129 11.32 -7.97 15.72
C VAL A 129 9.92 -7.39 15.55
N GLY A 130 9.25 -7.04 16.65
CA GLY A 130 7.98 -6.32 16.62
C GLY A 130 8.13 -4.81 16.44
N VAL A 131 7.05 -4.09 16.11
CA VAL A 131 7.08 -2.61 16.00
C VAL A 131 7.51 -1.87 17.27
N GLY A 132 7.45 -2.51 18.45
CA GLY A 132 7.93 -1.91 19.71
C GLY A 132 9.45 -1.69 19.72
N ALA A 133 10.20 -2.42 18.89
CA ALA A 133 11.66 -2.29 18.81
C ALA A 133 12.13 -0.89 18.40
N TYR A 134 11.30 -0.13 17.68
CA TYR A 134 11.63 1.25 17.33
C TYR A 134 11.58 2.23 18.52
N ASP A 135 10.90 1.84 19.59
CA ASP A 135 10.79 2.63 20.82
C ASP A 135 11.77 2.09 21.89
N ASP A 136 12.00 0.78 21.88
CA ASP A 136 12.76 0.07 22.91
C ASP A 136 14.26 -0.09 22.57
N SER A 137 14.69 0.26 21.35
CA SER A 137 16.08 0.12 20.91
C SER A 137 16.56 1.31 20.07
N GLU A 138 17.55 2.03 20.61
CA GLU A 138 18.23 3.13 19.92
C GLU A 138 18.87 2.68 18.59
N HIS A 139 19.28 1.41 18.48
CA HIS A 139 19.89 0.87 17.27
C HIS A 139 18.86 0.63 16.16
N VAL A 140 17.68 0.13 16.50
CA VAL A 140 16.59 -0.06 15.53
C VAL A 140 16.04 1.28 15.08
N GLU A 141 15.90 2.23 16.00
CA GLU A 141 15.54 3.61 15.69
C GLU A 141 16.58 4.29 14.78
N PHE A 142 17.87 4.13 15.07
CA PHE A 142 18.94 4.67 14.24
C PHE A 142 18.88 4.16 12.79
N ILE A 143 18.69 2.85 12.58
CA ILE A 143 18.55 2.26 11.23
C ILE A 143 17.32 2.82 10.52
N SER A 144 16.19 2.91 11.22
CA SER A 144 14.95 3.52 10.70
C SER A 144 15.18 4.95 10.23
N HIS A 145 15.85 5.77 11.03
CA HIS A 145 16.21 7.13 10.66
C HIS A 145 17.09 7.20 9.42
N ARG A 146 18.13 6.36 9.32
CA ARG A 146 19.04 6.38 8.16
C ARG A 146 18.35 6.00 6.87
N LEU A 147 17.47 5.01 6.93
CA LEU A 147 16.62 4.64 5.79
C LEU A 147 15.66 5.77 5.41
N TRP A 148 15.10 6.49 6.38
CA TRP A 148 14.27 7.67 6.10
C TRP A 148 15.04 8.78 5.41
N ASP A 149 16.23 9.11 5.92
CA ASP A 149 17.08 10.19 5.39
C ASP A 149 17.46 9.94 3.93
N GLU A 150 17.73 8.68 3.55
CA GLU A 150 17.97 8.31 2.16
C GLU A 150 16.76 8.56 1.27
N VAL A 151 15.55 8.19 1.74
CA VAL A 151 14.31 8.45 1.00
C VAL A 151 14.04 9.95 0.88
N ASP A 152 14.20 10.72 1.97
CA ASP A 152 14.03 12.18 1.95
C ASP A 152 15.02 12.85 0.99
N THR A 153 16.28 12.41 0.99
CA THR A 153 17.32 12.93 0.09
C THR A 153 16.95 12.69 -1.38
N VAL A 154 16.52 11.48 -1.73
CA VAL A 154 16.07 11.15 -3.09
C VAL A 154 14.78 11.90 -3.46
N ALA A 155 13.83 12.03 -2.53
CA ALA A 155 12.59 12.77 -2.75
C ALA A 155 12.87 14.25 -3.04
N ARG A 156 13.74 14.90 -2.25
CA ARG A 156 14.15 16.30 -2.45
C ARG A 156 14.82 16.51 -3.80
N ALA A 157 15.69 15.60 -4.23
CA ALA A 157 16.32 15.66 -5.55
C ALA A 157 15.29 15.57 -6.70
N LYS A 158 14.11 15.01 -6.45
CA LYS A 158 12.97 14.97 -7.38
C LYS A 158 11.98 16.13 -7.18
N GLY A 159 12.31 17.11 -6.35
CA GLY A 159 11.47 18.28 -6.07
C GLY A 159 10.31 18.00 -5.12
N ILE A 160 10.37 16.93 -4.33
CA ILE A 160 9.30 16.48 -3.44
C ILE A 160 9.74 16.69 -2.01
N THR A 161 8.92 17.38 -1.21
CA THR A 161 9.19 17.63 0.21
C THR A 161 8.20 16.84 1.05
N ILE A 162 8.68 15.76 1.68
CA ILE A 162 7.85 14.96 2.59
C ILE A 162 7.87 15.55 4.01
N SER A 163 6.85 15.21 4.81
CA SER A 163 6.82 15.58 6.23
C SER A 163 8.05 15.00 6.96
N PRO A 164 8.54 15.65 8.03
CA PRO A 164 9.67 15.14 8.80
C PRO A 164 9.41 13.74 9.39
N TYR A 165 10.49 13.01 9.68
CA TYR A 165 10.40 11.74 10.40
C TYR A 165 9.73 11.95 11.77
N GLY A 166 8.74 11.12 12.07
CA GLY A 166 8.07 11.13 13.36
C GLY A 166 6.90 10.16 13.40
N PHE A 167 6.87 9.30 14.41
CA PHE A 167 5.83 8.30 14.57
C PHE A 167 5.31 8.28 16.00
N ALA A 168 4.00 8.07 16.14
CA ALA A 168 3.43 7.77 17.44
C ALA A 168 3.84 6.36 17.88
N HIS A 169 4.11 6.20 19.18
CA HIS A 169 4.37 4.91 19.79
C HIS A 169 3.20 3.94 19.56
N SER A 170 3.53 2.69 19.22
CA SER A 170 2.51 1.66 19.01
C SER A 170 2.24 0.93 20.32
N PRO A 171 0.98 0.87 20.80
CA PRO A 171 0.63 0.06 21.96
C PRO A 171 0.71 -1.45 21.66
N ARG A 172 0.81 -1.84 20.38
CA ARG A 172 0.93 -3.25 19.94
C ARG A 172 2.38 -3.59 19.64
N LYS A 173 3.23 -3.65 20.66
CA LYS A 173 4.70 -3.84 20.49
C LYS A 173 5.08 -5.06 19.64
N ASN A 174 4.35 -6.17 19.75
CA ASN A 174 4.63 -7.40 19.01
C ASN A 174 3.99 -7.46 17.61
N ALA A 175 3.40 -6.36 17.11
CA ALA A 175 2.83 -6.38 15.77
C ALA A 175 3.92 -6.47 14.70
N HIS A 176 3.71 -7.33 13.72
CA HIS A 176 4.57 -7.46 12.54
C HIS A 176 3.96 -6.71 11.35
N LEU A 177 4.80 -6.06 10.57
CA LEU A 177 4.45 -5.37 9.33
C LEU A 177 4.61 -6.33 8.15
N SER A 178 4.02 -5.99 7.01
CA SER A 178 3.79 -6.92 5.89
C SER A 178 5.03 -7.67 5.43
N THR A 179 6.18 -7.00 5.29
CA THR A 179 7.41 -7.62 4.82
C THR A 179 7.91 -8.72 5.75
N LEU A 180 7.85 -8.53 7.08
CA LEU A 180 8.20 -9.59 8.03
C LEU A 180 7.17 -10.74 7.97
N GLN A 181 5.88 -10.42 7.83
CA GLN A 181 4.83 -11.45 7.69
C GLN A 181 5.03 -12.32 6.44
N ASP A 182 5.47 -11.74 5.33
CA ASP A 182 5.80 -12.48 4.11
C ASP A 182 6.99 -13.41 4.32
N LEU A 183 8.07 -12.91 4.92
CA LEU A 183 9.25 -13.72 5.24
C LEU A 183 8.93 -14.87 6.21
N MET A 184 8.13 -14.61 7.25
CA MET A 184 7.70 -15.65 8.20
C MET A 184 6.82 -16.72 7.55
N ALA A 185 6.09 -16.36 6.50
CA ALA A 185 5.24 -17.27 5.74
C ALA A 185 5.94 -17.91 4.53
N GLY A 186 7.24 -17.68 4.35
CA GLY A 186 8.00 -18.22 3.22
C GLY A 186 7.58 -17.64 1.86
N ARG A 187 6.97 -16.45 1.81
CA ARG A 187 6.61 -15.78 0.56
C ARG A 187 7.72 -14.83 0.12
N HIS A 188 7.87 -14.65 -1.19
CA HIS A 188 8.63 -13.53 -1.73
C HIS A 188 7.95 -12.21 -1.38
N THR A 189 8.78 -11.22 -1.06
CA THR A 189 8.36 -9.88 -0.64
C THR A 189 8.32 -8.92 -1.83
N GLU A 190 7.80 -7.72 -1.61
CA GLU A 190 7.81 -6.62 -2.59
C GLU A 190 9.14 -5.81 -2.57
N ILE A 191 10.25 -6.39 -2.09
CA ILE A 191 11.51 -5.65 -1.85
C ILE A 191 12.06 -4.94 -3.09
N ASP A 192 11.84 -5.50 -4.30
CA ASP A 192 12.22 -4.91 -5.58
C ASP A 192 11.49 -3.59 -5.89
N MET A 193 10.27 -3.43 -5.37
CA MET A 193 9.46 -2.21 -5.47
C MET A 193 9.76 -1.22 -4.36
N PHE A 194 10.28 -1.69 -3.22
CA PHE A 194 10.75 -0.85 -2.12
C PHE A 194 12.24 -0.52 -2.30
N ALA A 195 13.13 -1.12 -1.50
CA ALA A 195 14.55 -0.80 -1.51
C ALA A 195 15.20 -0.98 -2.90
N GLY A 196 14.73 -1.93 -3.72
CA GLY A 196 15.21 -2.10 -5.10
C GLY A 196 14.95 -0.86 -5.97
N ALA A 197 13.81 -0.19 -5.80
CA ALA A 197 13.53 1.06 -6.50
C ALA A 197 14.38 2.22 -5.96
N MET A 198 14.64 2.29 -4.66
CA MET A 198 15.57 3.26 -4.09
C MET A 198 16.99 3.11 -4.64
N VAL A 199 17.50 1.89 -4.72
CA VAL A 199 18.84 1.62 -5.29
C VAL A 199 18.93 2.08 -6.76
N ARG A 200 17.88 1.82 -7.56
CA ARG A 200 17.81 2.31 -8.94
C ARG A 200 17.80 3.84 -9.00
N MET A 201 16.91 4.48 -8.23
CA MET A 201 16.78 5.94 -8.21
C MET A 201 18.05 6.63 -7.68
N GLY A 202 18.70 6.07 -6.65
CA GLY A 202 19.97 6.57 -6.13
C GLY A 202 21.06 6.54 -7.19
N ARG A 203 21.18 5.44 -7.94
CA ARG A 203 22.12 5.33 -9.07
C ARG A 203 21.83 6.35 -10.18
N GLU A 204 20.57 6.50 -10.56
CA GLU A 204 20.15 7.46 -11.61
C GLU A 204 20.45 8.91 -11.24
N LEU A 205 20.36 9.25 -9.95
CA LEU A 205 20.56 10.60 -9.43
C LEU A 205 21.98 10.85 -8.89
N GLY A 206 22.84 9.83 -8.86
CA GLY A 206 24.15 9.90 -8.22
C GLY A 206 24.10 10.09 -6.70
N ILE A 207 23.02 9.64 -6.05
CA ILE A 207 22.79 9.74 -4.61
C ILE A 207 23.06 8.38 -3.96
N PRO A 208 24.01 8.27 -3.02
CA PRO A 208 24.25 7.02 -2.30
C PRO A 208 23.08 6.69 -1.38
N VAL A 209 22.64 5.42 -1.43
CA VAL A 209 21.55 4.89 -0.59
C VAL A 209 21.99 3.58 0.12
N PRO A 210 23.12 3.60 0.86
CA PRO A 210 23.76 2.40 1.40
C PRO A 210 22.88 1.58 2.35
N TYR A 211 22.02 2.20 3.16
CA TYR A 211 21.11 1.48 4.05
C TYR A 211 20.03 0.76 3.23
N CYS A 212 19.43 1.43 2.23
CA CYS A 212 18.50 0.78 1.31
C CYS A 212 19.18 -0.37 0.55
N GLU A 213 20.41 -0.18 0.07
CA GLU A 213 21.16 -1.21 -0.66
C GLU A 213 21.47 -2.43 0.21
N TYR A 214 21.98 -2.21 1.42
CA TYR A 214 22.21 -3.29 2.38
C TYR A 214 20.91 -4.04 2.69
N THR A 215 19.84 -3.31 3.02
CA THR A 215 18.55 -3.88 3.36
C THR A 215 17.91 -4.64 2.19
N PHE A 216 18.07 -4.16 0.96
CA PHE A 216 17.67 -4.88 -0.25
C PHE A 216 18.34 -6.25 -0.32
N HIS A 217 19.68 -6.29 -0.23
CA HIS A 217 20.43 -7.53 -0.31
C HIS A 217 20.16 -8.47 0.86
N ALA A 218 20.00 -7.92 2.07
CA ALA A 218 19.66 -8.71 3.26
C ALA A 218 18.30 -9.41 3.09
N ILE A 219 17.27 -8.70 2.61
CA ILE A 219 15.94 -9.31 2.41
C ILE A 219 15.96 -10.30 1.24
N LYS A 220 16.65 -10.02 0.12
CA LYS A 220 16.82 -11.01 -0.95
C LYS A 220 17.51 -12.28 -0.46
N ALA A 221 18.54 -12.16 0.38
CA ALA A 221 19.18 -13.33 1.00
C ALA A 221 18.23 -14.06 1.97
N LEU A 222 17.35 -13.36 2.69
CA LEU A 222 16.33 -14.01 3.52
C LEU A 222 15.29 -14.77 2.69
N GLU A 223 14.89 -14.25 1.52
CA GLU A 223 14.05 -14.98 0.56
C GLU A 223 14.77 -16.24 0.05
N GLU A 224 16.03 -16.12 -0.39
CA GLU A 224 16.84 -17.26 -0.84
C GLU A 224 17.02 -18.33 0.26
N LYS A 225 17.13 -17.89 1.52
CA LYS A 225 17.15 -18.78 2.67
C LYS A 225 15.85 -19.55 2.80
N ASN A 226 14.70 -18.88 2.65
CA ASN A 226 13.39 -19.52 2.66
C ASN A 226 13.19 -20.47 1.47
N ASP A 227 13.79 -20.18 0.32
CA ASP A 227 13.82 -21.05 -0.86
C ASP A 227 14.75 -22.27 -0.70
N GLY A 228 15.49 -22.35 0.41
CA GLY A 228 16.39 -23.46 0.72
C GLY A 228 17.76 -23.37 0.05
N LYS A 229 18.15 -22.22 -0.51
CA LYS A 229 19.45 -22.02 -1.18
C LYS A 229 20.65 -22.31 -0.26
N PHE A 230 20.48 -22.17 1.05
CA PHE A 230 21.52 -22.37 2.06
C PHE A 230 21.34 -23.68 2.86
N ASN A 231 20.56 -24.63 2.37
CA ASN A 231 20.42 -25.96 2.98
C ASN A 231 21.67 -26.81 2.67
N TYR A 232 22.78 -26.45 3.28
CA TYR A 232 24.04 -27.18 3.14
C TYR A 232 23.95 -28.56 3.82
N GLN A 233 24.67 -29.54 3.27
CA GLN A 233 24.87 -30.80 3.98
C GLN A 233 25.67 -30.54 5.25
N GLU A 234 25.26 -31.14 6.37
CA GLU A 234 26.04 -31.08 7.61
C GLU A 234 27.44 -31.65 7.36
N LEU A 235 28.45 -30.88 7.75
CA LEU A 235 29.81 -31.39 7.80
C LEU A 235 29.85 -32.47 8.88
N LYS A 236 30.21 -33.70 8.50
CA LYS A 236 30.62 -34.72 9.47
C LYS A 236 31.93 -34.25 10.11
N LEU A 237 31.82 -33.56 11.24
CA LEU A 237 32.94 -33.21 12.11
C LEU A 237 33.43 -34.46 12.85
#